data_AF-A0A377EHM2-F1
#
_entry.id   AF-A0A377EHM2-F1
#
_cell.length_a   1.000
_cell.length_b   1.000
_cell.length_c   1.000
_cell.angle_alpha   90.00
_cell.angle_beta   90.00
_cell.angle_gamma   90.00
#
_symmetry.space_group_name_H-M   'P 1'
#
loop_
_entity.id
_entity.type
_entity.pdbx_description
1 polymer ?
#
loop_
_entity_poly.entity_id
_entity_poly.type
_entity_poly.pdbx_seq_one_letter_code
_entity_poly.pdbx_strand_id
1 'polypeptide(L)'
;MTQFTQNTAMPSSLWQYWRGLSGWNFYFLVKFGLLWAGYLNFHPLLNLVFAAFLLMPIPRYSLHRLRHWIALPIGFALFWHDTWLPGPESIMSQGSQVAGFSTDYLIDLVTRFINWQMIGAIFVLLVAWLFLSQWIRITVFVVAILLWLNVLTLAGPSFSLWPAGQPTTTVTTTGGNAAATVAATGGAPVVSDMPAQTAPPTTANLNAWLNNFYNAEAKRKSTFPSSLPADAQPFELLVINICSLSWSDIEAAGLMSHPLWSHFDIEFKNFNSATSYSGPAAIRLLRASCGQTSHTNLYQPANNDCYLFDNLSKLGFTQHLMMGHNGQFGGFFERSSRKWRHAD
;
A
#
# COMPACT_ATOMS: atom_id res chain seq x y z
N MET A 1 54.59 63.65 -20.39
CA MET A 1 53.64 62.69 -20.99
C MET A 1 53.94 61.32 -20.42
N THR A 2 53.13 60.84 -19.49
CA THR A 2 53.23 59.49 -18.92
C THR A 2 51.94 58.76 -19.26
N GLN A 3 52.03 57.79 -20.17
CA GLN A 3 50.93 56.92 -20.53
C GLN A 3 50.71 55.90 -19.42
N PHE A 4 49.53 55.94 -18.80
CA PHE A 4 49.05 54.86 -17.93
C PHE A 4 48.52 53.73 -18.81
N THR A 5 49.27 52.65 -18.91
CA THR A 5 48.78 51.38 -19.46
C THR A 5 47.82 50.77 -18.46
N GLN A 6 46.52 50.86 -18.71
CA GLN A 6 45.51 50.10 -17.97
C GLN A 6 45.62 48.62 -18.35
N ASN A 7 46.19 47.81 -17.47
CA ASN A 7 46.01 46.37 -17.49
C ASN A 7 44.56 46.06 -17.08
N THR A 8 43.71 45.71 -18.05
CA THR A 8 42.42 45.08 -17.80
C THR A 8 42.66 43.65 -17.30
N ALA A 9 42.63 43.46 -15.98
CA ALA A 9 42.52 42.14 -15.38
C ALA A 9 41.20 41.51 -15.84
N MET A 10 41.26 40.46 -16.66
CA MET A 10 40.07 39.65 -16.99
C MET A 10 39.63 38.89 -15.73
N PRO A 11 38.42 39.12 -15.20
CA PRO A 11 37.93 38.32 -14.09
C PRO A 11 37.56 36.93 -14.62
N SER A 12 38.18 35.88 -14.05
CA SER A 12 37.85 34.49 -14.29
C SER A 12 36.40 34.20 -13.83
N SER A 13 35.48 34.23 -14.78
CA SER A 13 34.05 34.42 -14.50
C SER A 13 33.24 33.12 -14.34
N LEU A 14 33.69 32.18 -13.52
CA LEU A 14 32.86 31.01 -13.17
C LEU A 14 31.48 31.40 -12.60
N TRP A 15 31.41 32.57 -11.96
CA TRP A 15 30.18 33.19 -11.46
C TRP A 15 29.16 33.59 -12.56
N GLN A 16 29.60 33.87 -13.79
CA GLN A 16 28.71 34.24 -14.91
C GLN A 16 27.97 33.03 -15.51
N TYR A 17 28.39 31.81 -15.19
CA TYR A 17 27.81 30.57 -15.74
C TYR A 17 26.77 29.91 -14.82
N TRP A 18 26.51 30.48 -13.64
CA TRP A 18 25.43 30.02 -12.76
C TRP A 18 24.09 30.48 -13.33
N ARG A 19 23.36 29.51 -13.90
CA ARG A 19 22.00 29.69 -14.42
C ARG A 19 21.02 29.10 -13.42
N GLY A 20 19.91 29.80 -13.17
CA GLY A 20 18.84 29.26 -12.32
C GLY A 20 18.20 28.00 -12.93
N LEU A 21 17.35 27.35 -12.14
CA LEU A 21 16.66 26.10 -12.53
C LEU A 21 15.74 26.24 -13.76
N SER A 22 15.43 27.46 -14.22
CA SER A 22 14.56 27.72 -15.37
C SER A 22 13.21 26.99 -15.21
N GLY A 23 12.75 26.23 -16.21
CA GLY A 23 11.52 25.43 -16.15
C GLY A 23 11.51 24.34 -15.06
N TRP A 24 12.67 23.92 -14.56
CA TRP A 24 12.74 22.96 -13.43
C TRP A 24 12.22 23.55 -12.12
N ASN A 25 12.12 24.87 -12.00
CA ASN A 25 11.42 25.49 -10.87
C ASN A 25 9.97 24.99 -10.79
N PHE A 26 9.27 24.91 -11.92
CA PHE A 26 7.90 24.43 -11.97
C PHE A 26 7.79 22.95 -11.57
N TYR A 27 8.72 22.10 -12.03
CA TYR A 27 8.80 20.70 -11.62
C TYR A 27 8.86 20.55 -10.09
N PHE A 28 9.75 21.30 -9.42
CA PHE A 28 9.86 21.24 -7.96
C PHE A 28 8.64 21.85 -7.26
N LEU A 29 8.06 22.93 -7.78
CA LEU A 29 6.82 23.51 -7.22
C LEU A 29 5.66 22.51 -7.29
N VAL A 30 5.50 21.79 -8.39
CA VAL A 30 4.50 20.71 -8.50
C VAL A 30 4.78 19.62 -7.46
N LYS A 31 6.04 19.18 -7.31
CA LYS A 31 6.40 18.22 -6.27
C LYS A 31 6.08 18.73 -4.86
N PHE A 32 6.35 19.99 -4.54
CA PHE A 32 6.02 20.54 -3.23
C PHE A 32 4.50 20.63 -3.01
N GLY A 33 3.74 21.01 -4.03
CA GLY A 33 2.28 21.02 -3.95
C GLY A 33 1.72 19.62 -3.72
N LEU A 34 2.25 18.60 -4.41
CA LEU A 34 1.84 17.21 -4.22
C LEU A 34 2.28 16.64 -2.87
N LEU A 35 3.49 16.99 -2.40
CA LEU A 35 3.96 16.65 -1.06
C LEU A 35 3.06 17.27 0.01
N TRP A 36 2.70 18.55 -0.14
CA TRP A 36 1.79 19.25 0.76
C TRP A 36 0.35 18.70 0.70
N ALA A 37 -0.05 18.08 -0.40
CA ALA A 37 -1.32 17.38 -0.49
C ALA A 37 -1.24 15.90 -0.06
N GLY A 38 -0.07 15.40 0.37
CA GLY A 38 0.11 14.02 0.82
C GLY A 38 0.25 12.98 -0.30
N TYR A 39 0.36 13.38 -1.57
CA TYR A 39 0.42 12.48 -2.72
C TYR A 39 1.83 11.96 -3.06
N LEU A 40 2.89 12.44 -2.39
CA LEU A 40 4.26 12.01 -2.63
C LEU A 40 4.94 11.52 -1.35
N ASN A 41 5.64 10.40 -1.46
CA ASN A 41 6.65 9.98 -0.50
C ASN A 41 8.00 10.60 -0.91
N PHE A 42 8.16 11.88 -0.60
CA PHE A 42 9.24 12.70 -1.14
C PHE A 42 10.60 12.36 -0.52
N HIS A 43 11.60 12.08 -1.35
CA HIS A 43 12.98 11.82 -0.91
C HIS A 43 13.84 13.09 -1.02
N PRO A 44 14.11 13.83 0.08
CA PRO A 44 14.70 15.16 -0.01
C PRO A 44 16.13 15.16 -0.54
N LEU A 45 16.93 14.14 -0.19
CA LEU A 45 18.33 14.06 -0.59
C LEU A 45 18.48 13.84 -2.11
N LEU A 46 17.69 12.92 -2.67
CA LEU A 46 17.72 12.63 -4.12
C LEU A 46 17.27 13.85 -4.93
N ASN A 47 16.24 14.56 -4.45
CA ASN A 47 15.78 15.80 -5.07
C ASN A 47 16.80 16.94 -4.94
N LEU A 48 17.54 17.01 -3.83
CA LEU A 48 18.63 17.99 -3.65
C LEU A 48 19.82 17.69 -4.57
N VAL A 49 20.23 16.43 -4.70
CA VAL A 49 21.28 16.01 -5.64
C VAL A 49 20.87 16.33 -7.08
N PHE A 50 19.62 16.07 -7.45
CA PHE A 50 19.09 16.44 -8.76
C PHE A 50 19.09 17.96 -8.99
N ALA A 51 18.69 18.75 -8.00
CA ALA A 51 18.77 20.21 -8.07
C ALA A 51 20.22 20.70 -8.20
N ALA A 52 21.17 20.10 -7.49
CA ALA A 52 22.59 20.42 -7.58
C ALA A 52 23.16 20.12 -8.98
N PHE A 53 22.80 18.97 -9.56
CA PHE A 53 23.13 18.61 -10.95
C PHE A 53 22.62 19.66 -11.96
N LEU A 54 21.40 20.16 -11.76
CA LEU A 54 20.80 21.19 -12.62
C LEU A 54 21.43 22.58 -12.43
N LEU A 55 21.90 22.91 -11.24
CA LEU A 55 22.51 24.21 -10.92
C LEU A 55 24.01 24.28 -11.25
N MET A 56 24.68 23.14 -11.42
CA MET A 56 26.10 23.07 -11.75
C MET A 56 26.44 24.02 -12.92
N PRO A 57 27.42 24.94 -12.77
CA PRO A 57 27.73 25.91 -13.82
C PRO A 57 28.44 25.23 -14.99
N ILE A 58 27.86 25.33 -16.19
CA ILE A 58 28.40 24.76 -17.42
C ILE A 58 28.58 25.89 -18.45
N PRO A 59 29.83 26.24 -18.84
CA PRO A 59 30.09 27.35 -19.76
C PRO A 59 29.57 27.12 -21.18
N ARG A 60 29.63 25.87 -21.68
CA ARG A 60 29.26 25.52 -23.06
C ARG A 60 27.74 25.38 -23.21
N TYR A 61 27.17 26.12 -24.15
CA TYR A 61 25.72 26.08 -24.42
C TYR A 61 25.20 24.70 -24.86
N SER A 62 26.01 23.94 -25.62
CA SER A 62 25.67 22.58 -26.05
C SER A 62 25.55 21.61 -24.88
N LEU A 63 26.49 21.63 -23.94
CA LEU A 63 26.47 20.82 -22.72
C LEU A 63 25.29 21.19 -21.81
N HIS A 64 24.93 22.48 -21.77
CA HIS A 64 23.73 22.92 -21.06
C HIS A 64 22.44 22.33 -21.65
N ARG A 65 22.32 22.27 -22.98
CA ARG A 65 21.16 21.64 -23.64
C ARG A 65 21.16 20.12 -23.43
N LEU A 66 22.32 19.47 -23.55
CA LEU A 66 22.49 18.03 -23.28
C LEU A 66 22.07 17.68 -21.84
N ARG A 67 22.46 18.50 -20.86
CA ARG A 67 22.05 18.33 -19.47
C ARG A 67 20.53 18.25 -19.33
N HIS A 68 19.78 19.12 -20.00
CA HIS A 68 18.32 19.08 -19.91
C HIS A 68 17.71 17.86 -20.59
N TRP A 69 18.31 17.37 -21.67
CA TRP A 69 17.91 16.11 -22.30
C TRP A 69 18.13 14.90 -21.40
N ILE A 70 19.23 14.87 -20.64
CA ILE A 70 19.51 13.81 -19.64
C ILE A 70 18.65 14.02 -18.38
N ALA A 71 18.42 15.27 -17.97
CA ALA A 71 17.62 15.58 -16.81
C ALA A 71 16.16 15.20 -16.97
N LEU A 72 15.62 15.18 -18.19
CA LEU A 72 14.23 14.80 -18.47
C LEU A 72 13.90 13.36 -18.03
N PRO A 73 14.60 12.31 -18.51
CA PRO A 73 14.37 10.94 -18.04
C PRO A 73 14.72 10.77 -16.55
N ILE A 74 15.77 11.41 -16.04
CA ILE A 74 16.13 11.34 -14.60
C ILE A 74 15.03 11.97 -13.75
N GLY A 75 14.53 13.15 -14.13
CA GLY A 75 13.48 13.86 -13.45
C GLY A 75 12.17 13.09 -13.46
N PHE A 76 11.83 12.42 -14.57
CA PHE A 76 10.68 11.52 -14.64
C PHE A 76 10.85 10.32 -13.72
N ALA A 77 12.00 9.63 -13.78
CA ALA A 77 12.27 8.48 -12.91
C ALA A 77 12.24 8.85 -11.43
N LEU A 78 12.80 10.01 -11.07
CA LEU A 78 12.78 10.52 -9.70
C LEU A 78 11.37 10.92 -9.26
N PHE A 79 10.56 11.48 -10.15
CA PHE A 79 9.16 11.79 -9.86
C PHE A 79 8.33 10.51 -9.66
N TRP A 80 8.53 9.51 -10.51
CA TRP A 80 7.90 8.19 -10.37
C TRP A 80 8.28 7.53 -9.06
N HIS A 81 9.58 7.55 -8.71
CA HIS A 81 10.09 7.01 -7.45
C HIS A 81 9.51 7.70 -6.21
N ASP A 82 9.26 9.01 -6.28
CA ASP A 82 8.61 9.75 -5.18
C ASP A 82 7.09 9.50 -5.11
N THR A 83 6.49 8.90 -6.14
CA THR A 83 5.05 8.60 -6.18
C THR A 83 4.79 7.20 -5.62
N TRP A 84 3.58 6.99 -5.10
CA TRP A 84 3.07 5.70 -4.64
C TRP A 84 2.76 4.70 -5.78
N LEU A 85 3.25 4.95 -7.00
CA LEU A 85 2.96 4.11 -8.16
C LEU A 85 3.71 2.77 -8.06
N PRO A 86 3.10 1.66 -8.49
CA PRO A 86 3.75 0.37 -8.49
C PRO A 86 5.03 0.41 -9.32
N GLY A 87 6.08 -0.24 -8.83
CA GLY A 87 7.34 -0.37 -9.56
C GLY A 87 7.15 -1.10 -10.90
N PRO A 88 8.03 -0.90 -11.89
CA PRO A 88 7.94 -1.55 -13.20
C PRO A 88 7.82 -3.07 -13.11
N GLU A 89 8.51 -3.69 -12.14
CA GLU A 89 8.45 -5.13 -11.86
C GLU A 89 7.07 -5.61 -11.41
N SER A 90 6.35 -4.81 -10.60
CA SER A 90 4.99 -5.12 -10.16
C SER A 90 4.00 -5.02 -11.32
N ILE A 91 4.20 -4.06 -12.23
CA ILE A 91 3.38 -3.89 -13.42
C ILE A 91 3.63 -5.05 -14.39
N MET A 92 4.88 -5.50 -14.55
CA MET A 92 5.21 -6.58 -15.46
C MET A 92 4.78 -7.96 -14.93
N SER A 93 4.91 -8.21 -13.63
CA SER A 93 4.48 -9.48 -13.00
C SER A 93 2.96 -9.61 -12.84
N GLN A 94 2.23 -8.50 -12.70
CA GLN A 94 0.77 -8.48 -12.67
C GLN A 94 0.14 -8.13 -14.03
N GLY A 95 0.96 -7.86 -15.06
CA GLY A 95 0.51 -7.42 -16.38
C GLY A 95 -0.39 -8.43 -17.10
N SER A 96 -0.21 -9.73 -16.84
CA SER A 96 -1.10 -10.79 -17.33
C SER A 96 -2.51 -10.74 -16.73
N GLN A 97 -2.68 -10.15 -15.53
CA GLN A 97 -3.98 -9.95 -14.90
C GLN A 97 -4.65 -8.68 -15.43
N VAL A 98 -3.87 -7.63 -15.72
CA VAL A 98 -4.34 -6.39 -16.34
C VAL A 98 -4.73 -6.61 -17.82
N ALA A 99 -4.07 -7.54 -18.52
CA ALA A 99 -4.42 -7.93 -19.89
C ALA A 99 -5.80 -8.60 -20.01
N GLY A 100 -6.41 -9.02 -18.89
CA GLY A 100 -7.77 -9.53 -18.85
C GLY A 100 -8.86 -8.45 -18.70
N PHE A 101 -8.48 -7.18 -18.57
CA PHE A 101 -9.43 -6.06 -18.49
C PHE A 101 -9.97 -5.67 -19.86
N SER A 102 -11.26 -5.35 -19.94
CA SER A 102 -11.85 -4.79 -21.16
C SER A 102 -11.31 -3.38 -21.41
N THR A 103 -11.20 -2.99 -22.69
CA THR A 103 -10.76 -1.65 -23.08
C THR A 103 -11.63 -0.56 -22.45
N ASP A 104 -12.94 -0.79 -22.35
CA ASP A 104 -13.89 0.14 -21.70
C ASP A 104 -13.61 0.31 -20.20
N TYR A 105 -13.25 -0.78 -19.51
CA TYR A 105 -12.86 -0.72 -18.10
C TYR A 105 -11.54 0.01 -17.90
N LEU A 106 -10.57 -0.17 -18.80
CA LEU A 106 -9.30 0.57 -18.75
C LEU A 106 -9.53 2.08 -18.93
N ILE A 107 -10.43 2.48 -19.83
CA ILE A 107 -10.80 3.89 -20.03
C ILE A 107 -11.52 4.45 -18.80
N ASP A 108 -12.48 3.72 -18.23
CA ASP A 108 -13.16 4.11 -16.98
C ASP A 108 -12.14 4.25 -15.83
N LEU A 109 -11.18 3.34 -15.71
CA LEU A 109 -10.13 3.41 -14.69
C LEU A 109 -9.23 4.64 -14.87
N VAL A 110 -8.79 4.93 -16.09
CA VAL A 110 -7.95 6.11 -16.39
C VAL A 110 -8.71 7.41 -16.14
N THR A 111 -9.97 7.49 -16.56
CA THR A 111 -10.80 8.69 -16.35
C THR A 111 -11.10 8.94 -14.88
N ARG A 112 -11.32 7.88 -14.08
CA ARG A 112 -11.45 7.98 -12.61
C ARG A 112 -10.13 8.33 -11.91
N PHE A 113 -9.00 7.94 -12.48
CA PHE A 113 -7.69 8.30 -11.97
C PHE A 113 -7.38 9.80 -12.18
N ILE A 114 -7.95 10.41 -13.22
CA ILE A 114 -7.76 11.83 -13.52
C ILE A 114 -8.67 12.69 -12.63
N ASN A 115 -8.06 13.33 -11.63
CA ASN A 115 -8.75 14.36 -10.85
C ASN A 115 -8.66 15.73 -11.57
N TRP A 116 -9.78 16.21 -12.11
CA TRP A 116 -9.87 17.52 -12.78
C TRP A 116 -9.51 18.71 -11.87
N GLN A 117 -9.74 18.60 -10.56
CA GLN A 117 -9.35 19.63 -9.60
C GLN A 117 -7.82 19.72 -9.47
N MET A 118 -7.11 18.59 -9.50
CA MET A 118 -5.64 18.58 -9.52
C MET A 118 -5.09 19.21 -10.80
N ILE A 119 -5.69 18.91 -11.96
CA ILE A 119 -5.31 19.54 -13.23
C ILE A 119 -5.51 21.06 -13.13
N GLY A 120 -6.66 21.50 -12.62
CA GLY A 120 -6.93 22.92 -12.36
C GLY A 120 -5.90 23.56 -11.43
N ALA A 121 -5.55 22.88 -10.33
CA ALA A 121 -4.55 23.36 -9.38
C ALA A 121 -3.15 23.48 -10.01
N ILE A 122 -2.73 22.50 -10.82
CA ILE A 122 -1.46 22.54 -11.57
C ILE A 122 -1.47 23.70 -12.57
N PHE A 123 -2.59 23.95 -13.25
CA PHE A 123 -2.73 25.09 -14.16
C PHE A 123 -2.63 26.43 -13.44
N VAL A 124 -3.33 26.59 -12.30
CA VAL A 124 -3.23 27.79 -11.45
C VAL A 124 -1.79 27.98 -10.97
N LEU A 125 -1.12 26.90 -10.54
CA LEU A 125 0.28 26.94 -10.12
C LEU A 125 1.21 27.35 -11.27
N LEU A 126 0.94 26.91 -12.50
CA LEU A 126 1.70 27.28 -13.69
C LEU A 126 1.59 28.78 -13.97
N VAL A 127 0.36 29.30 -13.98
CA VAL A 127 0.11 30.74 -14.20
C VAL A 127 0.75 31.57 -13.08
N ALA A 128 0.59 31.16 -11.82
CA ALA A 128 1.21 31.83 -10.68
C ALA A 128 2.74 31.83 -10.77
N TRP A 129 3.35 30.71 -11.16
CA TRP A 129 4.79 30.62 -11.37
C TRP A 129 5.26 31.56 -12.50
N LEU A 130 4.58 31.57 -13.65
CA LEU A 130 4.93 32.46 -14.77
C LEU A 130 4.84 33.93 -14.36
N PHE A 131 3.78 34.32 -13.64
CA PHE A 131 3.58 35.67 -13.16
C PHE A 131 4.64 36.09 -12.13
N LEU A 132 4.84 35.28 -11.08
CA LEU A 132 5.82 35.57 -10.01
C LEU A 132 7.27 35.56 -10.52
N SER A 133 7.58 34.75 -11.53
CA SER A 133 8.94 34.68 -12.10
C SER A 133 9.40 35.99 -12.73
N GLN A 134 8.49 36.93 -13.00
CA GLN A 134 8.81 38.27 -13.49
C GLN A 134 9.39 39.18 -12.41
N TRP A 135 9.07 38.94 -11.14
CA TRP A 135 9.42 39.83 -10.02
C TRP A 135 10.45 39.20 -9.08
N ILE A 136 10.37 37.88 -8.88
CA ILE A 136 11.18 37.16 -7.90
C ILE A 136 11.94 35.98 -8.51
N ARG A 137 13.15 35.72 -8.01
CA ARG A 137 13.95 34.55 -8.39
C ARG A 137 13.47 33.29 -7.68
N ILE A 138 12.49 32.60 -8.27
CA ILE A 138 11.87 31.37 -7.73
C ILE A 138 12.91 30.29 -7.34
N THR A 139 14.02 30.18 -8.06
CA THR A 139 15.10 29.23 -7.76
C THR A 139 15.64 29.36 -6.33
N VAL A 140 15.67 30.57 -5.76
CA VAL A 140 16.12 30.78 -4.37
C VAL A 140 15.17 30.07 -3.40
N PHE A 141 13.86 30.21 -3.60
CA PHE A 141 12.85 29.57 -2.77
C PHE A 141 12.85 28.05 -2.92
N VAL A 142 12.98 27.54 -4.14
CA VAL A 142 13.05 26.09 -4.40
C VAL A 142 14.24 25.46 -3.67
N VAL A 143 15.43 26.06 -3.78
CA VAL A 143 16.63 25.55 -3.11
C VAL A 143 16.49 25.68 -1.59
N ALA A 144 15.94 26.79 -1.08
CA ALA A 144 15.70 26.97 0.35
C ALA A 144 14.75 25.91 0.92
N ILE A 145 13.65 25.60 0.23
CA ILE A 145 12.71 24.53 0.62
C ILE A 145 13.39 23.17 0.59
N LEU A 146 14.18 22.85 -0.45
CA LEU A 146 14.91 21.57 -0.51
C LEU A 146 15.90 21.43 0.65
N LEU A 147 16.65 22.47 0.96
CA LEU A 147 17.59 22.47 2.09
C LEU A 147 16.85 22.32 3.41
N TRP A 148 15.76 23.07 3.60
CA TRP A 148 14.90 22.97 4.79
C TRP A 148 14.34 21.55 4.98
N LEU A 149 13.79 20.95 3.93
CA LEU A 149 13.27 19.57 3.97
C LEU A 149 14.37 18.54 4.32
N ASN A 150 15.59 18.72 3.81
CA ASN A 150 16.72 17.85 4.16
C ASN A 150 17.15 18.01 5.63
N VAL A 151 17.17 19.24 6.15
CA VAL A 151 17.48 19.52 7.56
C VAL A 151 16.43 18.88 8.46
N LEU A 152 15.14 19.01 8.15
CA LEU A 152 14.07 18.36 8.90
C LEU A 152 14.20 16.83 8.95
N THR A 153 14.64 16.20 7.85
CA THR A 153 14.88 14.74 7.84
C THR A 153 16.12 14.31 8.62
N LEU A 154 17.15 15.14 8.71
CA LEU A 154 18.39 14.83 9.46
C LEU A 154 18.28 15.13 10.96
N ALA A 155 17.53 16.18 11.33
CA ALA A 155 17.38 16.65 12.71
C ALA A 155 16.18 16.01 13.45
N GLY A 156 15.37 15.22 12.75
CA GLY A 156 14.08 14.72 13.26
C GLY A 156 12.99 15.80 13.27
N PRO A 157 11.70 15.42 13.31
CA PRO A 157 10.60 16.37 13.18
C PRO A 157 10.38 17.12 14.50
N SER A 158 11.11 18.22 14.73
CA SER A 158 10.85 19.09 15.89
C SER A 158 9.85 20.21 15.60
N PHE A 159 9.32 20.32 14.38
CA PHE A 159 8.26 21.27 14.03
C PHE A 159 7.27 20.66 13.03
N SER A 160 6.08 20.31 13.52
CA SER A 160 4.91 20.04 12.69
C SER A 160 4.29 21.38 12.27
N LEU A 161 4.32 21.70 10.98
CA LEU A 161 3.66 22.86 10.37
C LEU A 161 2.25 22.52 9.86
N TRP A 162 1.62 21.45 10.34
CA TRP A 162 0.32 20.97 9.85
C TRP A 162 -0.80 21.17 10.90
N PRO A 163 -1.98 21.66 10.51
CA PRO A 163 -3.19 21.52 11.31
C PRO A 163 -3.53 20.03 11.47
N ALA A 164 -3.60 19.53 12.71
CA ALA A 164 -3.90 18.13 13.02
C ALA A 164 -5.08 17.60 12.17
N GLY A 165 -4.81 16.60 11.32
CA GLY A 165 -5.83 16.09 10.42
C GLY A 165 -5.37 15.07 9.38
N GLN A 166 -4.42 14.20 9.71
CA GLN A 166 -4.32 12.85 9.11
C GLN A 166 -3.24 12.04 9.87
N PRO A 167 -3.55 10.85 10.41
CA PRO A 167 -2.55 9.99 11.01
C PRO A 167 -1.73 9.32 9.90
N THR A 168 -0.56 9.88 9.60
CA THR A 168 0.49 9.17 8.86
C THR A 168 1.14 8.19 9.84
N THR A 169 0.67 6.95 9.86
CA THR A 169 1.34 5.87 10.60
C THR A 169 2.62 5.50 9.85
N THR A 170 3.68 6.29 10.01
CA THR A 170 5.04 5.81 9.77
C THR A 170 5.26 4.67 10.75
N VAL A 171 5.29 3.44 10.23
CA VAL A 171 5.80 2.27 10.98
C VAL A 171 7.30 2.48 11.15
N THR A 172 7.66 3.22 12.18
CA THR A 172 9.00 3.19 12.73
C THR A 172 9.11 1.86 13.47
N THR A 173 9.88 0.92 12.93
CA THR A 173 10.33 -0.26 13.69
C THR A 173 11.37 0.18 14.71
N THR A 174 10.95 0.98 15.69
CA THR A 174 11.65 1.11 16.96
C THR A 174 11.12 -0.05 17.81
N GLY A 175 12.03 -0.87 18.35
CA GLY A 175 11.69 -1.94 19.29
C GLY A 175 10.94 -1.37 20.49
N GLY A 176 9.61 -1.33 20.38
CA GLY A 176 8.68 -0.88 21.40
C GLY A 176 8.16 -2.10 22.13
N ASN A 177 8.67 -2.28 23.34
CA ASN A 177 8.15 -3.07 24.45
C ASN A 177 6.82 -3.77 24.19
N ALA A 178 6.88 -5.10 24.21
CA ALA A 178 5.72 -5.96 24.43
C ALA A 178 4.89 -5.37 25.59
N ALA A 179 3.63 -5.07 25.31
CA ALA A 179 2.65 -4.75 26.33
C ALA A 179 2.60 -5.93 27.32
N ALA A 180 3.17 -5.73 28.50
CA ALA A 180 2.99 -6.61 29.64
C ALA A 180 1.55 -6.44 30.15
N THR A 181 0.61 -7.12 29.51
CA THR A 181 -0.78 -7.16 29.99
C THR A 181 -1.41 -8.54 29.82
N VAL A 182 -0.73 -9.59 30.30
CA VAL A 182 -1.39 -10.83 30.73
C VAL A 182 -0.65 -11.41 31.93
N ALA A 183 -0.77 -10.77 33.08
CA ALA A 183 -0.47 -11.38 34.37
C ALA A 183 -1.21 -10.61 35.48
N ALA A 184 -2.47 -10.98 35.73
CA ALA A 184 -3.14 -10.99 37.04
C ALA A 184 -4.67 -11.11 36.89
N THR A 185 -5.14 -12.27 36.46
CA THR A 185 -6.44 -12.78 36.91
C THR A 185 -6.20 -14.22 37.36
N GLY A 186 -6.37 -14.45 38.67
CA GLY A 186 -6.18 -15.74 39.33
C GLY A 186 -7.26 -16.77 38.97
N GLY A 187 -7.36 -17.11 37.69
CA GLY A 187 -8.13 -18.24 37.19
C GLY A 187 -7.19 -19.35 36.70
N ALA A 188 -7.58 -20.60 36.88
CA ALA A 188 -6.88 -21.80 36.42
C ALA A 188 -6.35 -21.65 34.97
N PRO A 189 -5.21 -22.29 34.62
CA PRO A 189 -4.58 -22.11 33.31
C PRO A 189 -5.54 -22.57 32.21
N VAL A 190 -6.07 -21.60 31.47
CA VAL A 190 -6.75 -21.86 30.20
C VAL A 190 -5.68 -22.38 29.25
N VAL A 191 -5.86 -23.58 28.72
CA VAL A 191 -5.04 -24.09 27.61
C VAL A 191 -5.23 -23.11 26.45
N SER A 192 -4.26 -22.22 26.23
CA SER A 192 -4.35 -21.22 25.18
C SER A 192 -4.29 -21.90 23.81
N ASP A 193 -5.31 -21.67 22.99
CA ASP A 193 -5.35 -22.10 21.58
C ASP A 193 -4.22 -21.51 20.73
N MET A 194 -3.55 -20.47 21.24
CA MET A 194 -2.40 -19.83 20.59
C MET A 194 -1.09 -20.26 21.26
N PRO A 195 -0.07 -20.67 20.48
CA PRO A 195 1.25 -20.97 21.02
C PRO A 195 1.86 -19.77 21.73
N ALA A 196 2.46 -20.00 22.91
CA ALA A 196 3.06 -18.95 23.72
C ALA A 196 4.19 -18.19 23.00
N GLN A 197 4.31 -16.89 23.28
CA GLN A 197 5.29 -15.97 22.69
C GLN A 197 6.21 -15.37 23.76
N THR A 198 6.93 -16.22 24.50
CA THR A 198 7.81 -15.80 25.61
C THR A 198 9.25 -15.52 25.18
N ALA A 199 9.68 -16.01 24.01
CA ALA A 199 11.04 -15.83 23.50
C ALA A 199 11.22 -14.44 22.84
N PRO A 200 12.47 -13.88 22.82
CA PRO A 200 12.75 -12.64 22.13
C PRO A 200 12.39 -12.70 20.63
N PRO A 201 11.91 -11.61 20.00
CA PRO A 201 11.44 -11.60 18.62
C PRO A 201 12.59 -11.58 17.60
N THR A 202 13.43 -12.61 17.61
CA THR A 202 14.47 -12.83 16.59
C THR A 202 13.90 -13.62 15.42
N THR A 203 14.50 -13.49 14.23
CA THR A 203 14.08 -14.26 13.03
C THR A 203 14.01 -15.76 13.31
N ALA A 204 14.98 -16.31 14.06
CA ALA A 204 14.99 -17.73 14.43
C ALA A 204 13.78 -18.11 15.30
N ASN A 205 13.47 -17.30 16.31
CA ASN A 205 12.35 -17.55 17.20
C ASN A 205 10.99 -17.36 16.52
N LEU A 206 10.87 -16.37 15.62
CA LEU A 206 9.65 -16.15 14.85
C LEU A 206 9.38 -17.30 13.86
N ASN A 207 10.42 -17.80 13.18
CA ASN A 207 10.30 -18.98 12.32
C ASN A 207 9.91 -20.23 13.13
N ALA A 208 10.53 -20.43 14.30
CA ALA A 208 10.18 -21.53 15.19
C ALA A 208 8.73 -21.44 15.69
N TRP A 209 8.29 -20.23 16.10
CA TRP A 209 6.93 -20.00 16.54
C TRP A 209 5.91 -20.26 15.42
N LEU A 210 6.18 -19.78 14.20
CA LEU A 210 5.29 -20.00 13.05
C LEU A 210 5.19 -21.49 12.69
N ASN A 211 6.29 -22.23 12.73
CA ASN A 211 6.27 -23.68 12.54
C ASN A 211 5.47 -24.38 13.64
N ASN A 212 5.62 -23.95 14.89
CA ASN A 212 4.83 -24.49 16.01
C ASN A 212 3.33 -24.19 15.86
N PHE A 213 2.98 -22.99 15.40
CA PHE A 213 1.62 -22.61 15.06
C PHE A 213 1.02 -23.57 14.01
N TYR A 214 1.71 -23.83 12.89
CA TYR A 214 1.21 -24.78 11.89
C TYR A 214 1.10 -26.22 12.42
N ASN A 215 2.03 -26.65 13.28
CA ASN A 215 1.97 -27.98 13.90
C ASN A 215 0.79 -28.13 14.86
N ALA A 216 0.41 -27.05 15.56
CA ALA A 216 -0.78 -27.01 16.41
C ALA A 216 -2.06 -27.00 15.56
N GLU A 217 -2.15 -26.11 14.58
CA GLU A 217 -3.31 -25.98 13.69
C GLU A 217 -3.60 -27.25 12.89
N ALA A 218 -2.58 -27.99 12.46
CA ALA A 218 -2.75 -29.26 11.74
C ALA A 218 -3.54 -30.32 12.55
N LYS A 219 -3.65 -30.17 13.87
CA LYS A 219 -4.39 -31.07 14.76
C LYS A 219 -5.82 -30.61 15.04
N ARG A 220 -6.17 -29.38 14.66
CA ARG A 220 -7.48 -28.77 14.97
C ARG A 220 -8.51 -29.15 13.91
N LYS A 221 -9.68 -29.56 14.37
CA LYS A 221 -10.83 -29.90 13.53
C LYS A 221 -12.13 -29.52 14.23
N SER A 222 -13.11 -29.07 13.44
CA SER A 222 -14.50 -28.96 13.86
C SER A 222 -15.22 -30.26 13.51
N THR A 223 -15.42 -31.12 14.50
CA THR A 223 -16.05 -32.43 14.30
C THR A 223 -17.56 -32.29 14.12
N PHE A 224 -18.06 -32.66 12.94
CA PHE A 224 -19.49 -32.78 12.67
C PHE A 224 -20.04 -34.12 13.20
N PRO A 225 -21.30 -34.18 13.63
CA PRO A 225 -21.92 -35.44 14.02
C PRO A 225 -22.04 -36.39 12.80
N SER A 226 -22.13 -37.70 13.05
CA SER A 226 -22.35 -38.69 12.00
C SER A 226 -23.76 -38.65 11.40
N SER A 227 -24.73 -38.16 12.19
CA SER A 227 -26.13 -38.01 11.78
C SER A 227 -26.81 -36.94 12.64
N LEU A 228 -27.86 -36.33 12.11
CA LEU A 228 -28.72 -35.44 12.88
C LEU A 228 -29.69 -36.26 13.76
N PRO A 229 -30.09 -35.75 14.93
CA PRO A 229 -31.15 -36.36 15.71
C PRO A 229 -32.50 -36.27 14.97
N ALA A 230 -33.42 -37.17 15.27
CA ALA A 230 -34.69 -37.29 14.54
C ALA A 230 -35.61 -36.06 14.67
N ASP A 231 -35.43 -35.28 15.73
CA ASP A 231 -36.16 -34.05 16.03
C ASP A 231 -35.42 -32.78 15.58
N ALA A 232 -34.32 -32.91 14.84
CA ALA A 232 -33.60 -31.78 14.27
C ALA A 232 -34.51 -30.95 13.36
N GLN A 233 -34.51 -29.64 13.57
CA GLN A 233 -35.29 -28.71 12.76
C GLN A 233 -34.46 -28.25 11.54
N PRO A 234 -35.04 -28.27 10.33
CA PRO A 234 -34.38 -27.73 9.15
C PRO A 234 -34.15 -26.22 9.27
N PHE A 235 -33.04 -25.74 8.72
CA PHE A 235 -32.76 -24.33 8.52
C PHE A 235 -31.86 -24.13 7.30
N GLU A 236 -31.79 -22.89 6.81
CA GLU A 236 -30.92 -22.52 5.70
C GLU A 236 -29.66 -21.81 6.22
N LEU A 237 -28.50 -22.18 5.67
CA LEU A 237 -27.24 -21.49 5.94
C LEU A 237 -26.84 -20.67 4.71
N LEU A 238 -26.79 -19.34 4.88
CA LEU A 238 -26.26 -18.42 3.88
C LEU A 238 -24.91 -17.85 4.35
N VAL A 239 -23.84 -18.12 3.61
CA VAL A 239 -22.52 -17.55 3.86
C VAL A 239 -22.24 -16.44 2.84
N ILE A 240 -22.20 -15.19 3.31
CA ILE A 240 -21.93 -14.02 2.47
C ILE A 240 -20.43 -13.69 2.53
N ASN A 241 -19.68 -14.05 1.49
CA ASN A 241 -18.25 -13.76 1.37
C ASN A 241 -18.02 -12.46 0.60
N ILE A 242 -17.63 -11.39 1.30
CA ILE A 242 -17.49 -10.04 0.74
C ILE A 242 -16.03 -9.76 0.39
N CYS A 243 -15.78 -9.31 -0.84
CA CYS A 243 -14.44 -8.89 -1.26
C CYS A 243 -14.16 -7.45 -0.79
N SER A 244 -12.89 -7.18 -0.43
CA SER A 244 -12.38 -5.84 -0.12
C SER A 244 -13.16 -5.09 0.98
N LEU A 245 -13.38 -5.76 2.11
CA LEU A 245 -14.01 -5.16 3.28
C LEU A 245 -13.23 -5.53 4.55
N SER A 246 -12.67 -4.52 5.21
CA SER A 246 -12.03 -4.63 6.53
C SER A 246 -12.53 -3.55 7.48
N TRP A 247 -12.28 -3.71 8.79
CA TRP A 247 -12.58 -2.67 9.79
C TRP A 247 -11.91 -1.33 9.45
N SER A 248 -10.68 -1.36 8.93
CA SER A 248 -9.97 -0.16 8.51
C SER A 248 -10.67 0.56 7.36
N ASP A 249 -11.28 -0.18 6.42
CA ASP A 249 -12.00 0.41 5.29
C ASP A 249 -13.31 1.07 5.77
N ILE A 250 -14.02 0.41 6.68
CA ILE A 250 -15.28 0.92 7.26
C ILE A 250 -15.01 2.22 8.02
N GLU A 251 -13.92 2.28 8.79
CA GLU A 251 -13.48 3.48 9.50
C GLU A 251 -13.09 4.60 8.54
N ALA A 252 -12.24 4.31 7.54
CA ALA A 252 -11.80 5.29 6.55
C ALA A 252 -12.96 5.86 5.71
N ALA A 253 -13.98 5.04 5.43
CA ALA A 253 -15.19 5.46 4.73
C ALA A 253 -16.21 6.19 5.62
N GLY A 254 -15.99 6.26 6.95
CA GLY A 254 -16.91 6.89 7.89
C GLY A 254 -18.21 6.10 8.11
N LEU A 255 -18.19 4.77 7.95
CA LEU A 255 -19.36 3.89 7.98
C LEU A 255 -19.48 3.06 9.26
N MET A 256 -18.73 3.40 10.31
CA MET A 256 -18.74 2.67 11.59
C MET A 256 -20.11 2.68 12.28
N SER A 257 -20.93 3.71 12.05
CA SER A 257 -22.28 3.83 12.62
C SER A 257 -23.39 3.40 11.67
N HIS A 258 -23.07 2.70 10.58
CA HIS A 258 -24.08 2.21 9.64
C HIS A 258 -24.99 1.16 10.34
N PRO A 259 -26.34 1.22 10.21
CA PRO A 259 -27.27 0.36 10.96
C PRO A 259 -27.07 -1.16 10.77
N LEU A 260 -26.48 -1.56 9.64
CA LEU A 260 -26.13 -2.95 9.36
C LEU A 260 -25.40 -3.62 10.54
N TRP A 261 -24.42 -2.93 11.14
CA TRP A 261 -23.58 -3.50 12.19
C TRP A 261 -24.36 -3.77 13.49
N SER A 262 -25.41 -3.00 13.76
CA SER A 262 -26.26 -3.16 14.94
C SER A 262 -27.30 -4.29 14.83
N HIS A 263 -27.42 -4.92 13.66
CA HIS A 263 -28.40 -5.99 13.43
C HIS A 263 -27.80 -7.41 13.57
N PHE A 264 -26.49 -7.55 13.76
CA PHE A 264 -25.88 -8.87 13.95
C PHE A 264 -26.08 -9.37 15.38
N ASP A 265 -26.47 -10.65 15.53
CA ASP A 265 -26.51 -11.31 16.83
C ASP A 265 -25.10 -11.55 17.41
N ILE A 266 -24.12 -11.79 16.54
CA ILE A 266 -22.72 -12.06 16.91
C ILE A 266 -21.81 -11.24 16.00
N GLU A 267 -20.92 -10.44 16.60
CA GLU A 267 -19.97 -9.59 15.89
C GLU A 267 -18.52 -9.91 16.31
N PHE A 268 -17.68 -10.29 15.36
CA PHE A 268 -16.26 -10.56 15.60
C PHE A 268 -15.40 -9.31 15.37
N LYS A 269 -14.89 -8.71 16.45
CA LYS A 269 -14.02 -7.52 16.37
C LYS A 269 -12.58 -7.82 15.96
N ASN A 270 -12.12 -9.06 16.18
CA ASN A 270 -10.74 -9.49 15.91
C ASN A 270 -10.70 -10.74 14.99
N PHE A 271 -11.56 -10.77 13.96
CA PHE A 271 -11.51 -11.82 12.94
C PHE A 271 -10.37 -11.55 11.95
N ASN A 272 -9.52 -12.56 11.69
CA ASN A 272 -8.40 -12.45 10.75
C ASN A 272 -8.69 -13.28 9.49
N SER A 273 -8.63 -12.66 8.31
CA SER A 273 -8.77 -13.37 7.04
C SER A 273 -7.57 -14.28 6.70
N ALA A 274 -6.44 -14.09 7.39
CA ALA A 274 -5.16 -14.78 7.17
C ALA A 274 -4.54 -14.61 5.76
N THR A 275 -5.14 -13.77 4.91
CA THR A 275 -4.67 -13.45 3.57
C THR A 275 -5.41 -12.23 3.01
N SER A 276 -4.74 -11.48 2.15
CA SER A 276 -5.30 -10.32 1.42
C SER A 276 -5.70 -10.66 -0.03
N TYR A 277 -5.61 -11.93 -0.45
CA TYR A 277 -5.98 -12.36 -1.80
C TYR A 277 -7.31 -13.11 -1.82
N SER A 278 -8.20 -12.74 -2.74
CA SER A 278 -9.58 -13.25 -2.83
C SER A 278 -9.64 -14.77 -3.02
N GLY A 279 -8.78 -15.33 -3.88
CA GLY A 279 -8.73 -16.78 -4.12
C GLY A 279 -8.34 -17.58 -2.86
N PRO A 280 -7.17 -17.31 -2.25
CA PRO A 280 -6.79 -17.88 -0.97
C PRO A 280 -7.82 -17.68 0.14
N ALA A 281 -8.45 -16.51 0.25
CA ALA A 281 -9.49 -16.25 1.25
C ALA A 281 -10.70 -17.18 1.08
N ALA A 282 -11.21 -17.31 -0.15
CA ALA A 282 -12.30 -18.23 -0.45
C ALA A 282 -11.92 -19.69 -0.14
N ILE A 283 -10.70 -20.12 -0.49
CA ILE A 283 -10.22 -21.47 -0.18
C ILE A 283 -10.19 -21.72 1.34
N ARG A 284 -9.68 -20.76 2.11
CA ARG A 284 -9.62 -20.87 3.58
C ARG A 284 -11.01 -20.98 4.19
N LEU A 285 -11.96 -20.18 3.72
CA LEU A 285 -13.36 -20.25 4.12
C LEU A 285 -13.99 -21.61 3.79
N LEU A 286 -13.79 -22.12 2.57
CA LEU A 286 -14.33 -23.42 2.17
C LEU A 286 -13.71 -24.59 2.96
N ARG A 287 -12.50 -24.39 3.51
CA ARG A 287 -11.79 -25.35 4.35
C ARG A 287 -11.89 -25.04 5.86
N ALA A 288 -12.92 -24.29 6.28
CA ALA A 288 -13.05 -23.79 7.66
C ALA A 288 -13.19 -24.88 8.74
N SER A 289 -13.45 -26.14 8.39
CA SER A 289 -13.62 -27.23 9.36
C SER A 289 -12.29 -27.77 9.91
N CYS A 290 -11.14 -27.27 9.46
CA CYS A 290 -9.82 -27.63 9.93
C CYS A 290 -9.00 -26.38 10.29
N GLY A 291 -7.94 -26.56 11.09
CA GLY A 291 -7.03 -25.47 11.43
C GLY A 291 -6.30 -24.85 10.24
N GLN A 292 -5.74 -23.67 10.47
CA GLN A 292 -5.10 -22.83 9.47
C GLN A 292 -3.84 -23.49 8.88
N THR A 293 -3.80 -23.61 7.56
CA THR A 293 -2.62 -24.11 6.82
C THR A 293 -1.75 -22.97 6.25
N SER A 294 -0.52 -23.32 5.86
CA SER A 294 0.36 -22.44 5.08
C SER A 294 -0.22 -22.12 3.70
N HIS A 295 0.25 -21.04 3.08
CA HIS A 295 -0.23 -20.64 1.75
C HIS A 295 0.01 -21.73 0.69
N THR A 296 1.15 -22.42 0.73
CA THR A 296 1.47 -23.52 -0.20
C THR A 296 0.50 -24.68 -0.05
N ASN A 297 0.15 -25.05 1.18
CA ASN A 297 -0.77 -26.15 1.48
C ASN A 297 -2.23 -25.83 1.14
N LEU A 298 -2.58 -24.56 0.90
CA LEU A 298 -3.88 -24.23 0.33
C LEU A 298 -4.07 -24.89 -1.03
N TYR A 299 -3.03 -25.05 -1.85
CA TYR A 299 -3.17 -25.61 -3.20
C TYR A 299 -2.95 -27.12 -3.27
N GLN A 300 -2.65 -27.75 -2.14
CA GLN A 300 -2.62 -29.20 -2.01
C GLN A 300 -4.01 -29.73 -1.61
N PRO A 301 -4.32 -31.02 -1.89
CA PRO A 301 -5.51 -31.67 -1.35
C PRO A 301 -5.52 -31.57 0.19
N ALA A 302 -6.72 -31.36 0.75
CA ALA A 302 -6.96 -31.45 2.19
C ALA A 302 -7.82 -32.68 2.46
N ASN A 303 -7.88 -33.12 3.72
CA ASN A 303 -8.80 -34.17 4.12
C ASN A 303 -10.24 -33.75 3.85
N ASN A 304 -11.10 -34.72 3.49
CA ASN A 304 -12.49 -34.47 3.11
C ASN A 304 -13.32 -33.85 4.25
N ASP A 305 -12.94 -34.05 5.51
CA ASP A 305 -13.59 -33.48 6.68
C ASP A 305 -13.21 -32.01 6.93
N CYS A 306 -12.27 -31.45 6.16
CA CYS A 306 -11.94 -30.03 6.25
C CYS A 306 -12.91 -29.14 5.45
N TYR A 307 -13.64 -29.69 4.47
CA TYR A 307 -14.52 -28.92 3.61
C TYR A 307 -15.88 -28.69 4.28
N LEU A 308 -16.19 -27.42 4.58
CA LEU A 308 -17.38 -27.03 5.34
C LEU A 308 -18.68 -27.49 4.66
N PHE A 309 -18.83 -27.18 3.37
CA PHE A 309 -20.05 -27.50 2.64
C PHE A 309 -20.20 -29.00 2.35
N ASP A 310 -19.11 -29.76 2.26
CA ASP A 310 -19.17 -31.23 2.12
C ASP A 310 -19.63 -31.88 3.43
N ASN A 311 -19.17 -31.36 4.57
CA ASN A 311 -19.64 -31.80 5.88
C ASN A 311 -21.15 -31.52 6.07
N LEU A 312 -21.62 -30.36 5.62
CA LEU A 312 -23.04 -30.00 5.65
C LEU A 312 -23.86 -30.88 4.69
N SER A 313 -23.35 -31.15 3.49
CA SER A 313 -24.02 -32.01 2.51
C SER A 313 -24.27 -33.42 3.04
N LYS A 314 -23.29 -33.99 3.76
CA LYS A 314 -23.45 -35.30 4.45
C LYS A 314 -24.56 -35.31 5.51
N LEU A 315 -24.96 -34.15 6.02
CA LEU A 315 -26.05 -33.97 6.98
C LEU A 315 -27.37 -33.52 6.33
N GLY A 316 -27.45 -33.52 5.00
CA GLY A 316 -28.69 -33.24 4.26
C GLY A 316 -28.87 -31.79 3.80
N PHE A 317 -27.85 -30.94 3.90
CA PHE A 317 -27.92 -29.56 3.41
C PHE A 317 -27.60 -29.50 1.91
N THR A 318 -28.57 -29.08 1.10
CA THR A 318 -28.38 -28.84 -0.34
C THR A 318 -27.40 -27.71 -0.57
N GLN A 319 -26.41 -27.95 -1.44
CA GLN A 319 -25.39 -26.97 -1.79
C GLN A 319 -25.86 -26.03 -2.89
N HIS A 320 -25.66 -24.73 -2.69
CA HIS A 320 -25.89 -23.70 -3.70
C HIS A 320 -24.68 -22.75 -3.76
N LEU A 321 -24.34 -22.30 -4.97
CA LEU A 321 -23.29 -21.32 -5.22
C LEU A 321 -23.88 -20.14 -6.00
N MET A 322 -23.80 -18.95 -5.43
CA MET A 322 -24.21 -17.69 -6.06
C MET A 322 -23.04 -16.70 -6.02
N MET A 323 -22.86 -15.96 -7.11
CA MET A 323 -21.86 -14.89 -7.21
C MET A 323 -22.51 -13.66 -7.80
N GLY A 324 -22.14 -12.48 -7.29
CA GLY A 324 -22.52 -11.18 -7.89
C GLY A 324 -21.69 -10.81 -9.13
N HIS A 325 -20.92 -11.75 -9.68
CA HIS A 325 -20.05 -11.57 -10.85
C HIS A 325 -19.82 -12.92 -11.56
N ASN A 326 -19.21 -12.90 -12.76
CA ASN A 326 -19.02 -14.10 -13.60
C ASN A 326 -17.86 -15.04 -13.19
N GLY A 327 -17.12 -14.72 -12.12
CA GLY A 327 -16.03 -15.55 -11.58
C GLY A 327 -14.79 -15.76 -12.46
N GLN A 328 -14.66 -15.13 -13.63
CA GLN A 328 -13.57 -15.40 -14.58
C GLN A 328 -12.23 -14.74 -14.19
N PHE A 329 -12.30 -13.52 -13.65
CA PHE A 329 -11.10 -12.75 -13.30
C PHE A 329 -10.24 -13.50 -12.28
N GLY A 330 -8.94 -13.61 -12.60
CA GLY A 330 -8.00 -14.36 -11.78
C GLY A 330 -8.47 -15.79 -11.51
N GLY A 331 -9.12 -16.48 -12.46
CA GLY A 331 -9.54 -17.88 -12.32
C GLY A 331 -10.30 -18.20 -11.02
N PHE A 332 -11.05 -17.24 -10.48
CA PHE A 332 -11.65 -17.37 -9.16
C PHE A 332 -12.63 -18.53 -9.12
N PHE A 333 -13.50 -18.63 -10.13
CA PHE A 333 -14.43 -19.74 -10.26
C PHE A 333 -13.70 -21.08 -10.41
N GLU A 334 -12.66 -21.18 -11.22
CA GLU A 334 -11.94 -22.45 -11.38
C GLU A 334 -11.31 -22.92 -10.06
N ARG A 335 -10.71 -21.98 -9.31
CA ARG A 335 -10.05 -22.26 -8.02
C ARG A 335 -11.04 -22.58 -6.90
N SER A 336 -12.20 -21.94 -6.88
CA SER A 336 -13.27 -22.25 -5.93
C SER A 336 -14.00 -23.54 -6.33
N SER A 337 -14.42 -23.65 -7.58
CA SER A 337 -15.22 -24.76 -8.10
C SER A 337 -14.50 -26.10 -8.05
N ARG A 338 -13.17 -26.16 -8.29
CA ARG A 338 -12.41 -27.42 -8.14
C ARG A 338 -12.39 -27.93 -6.69
N LYS A 339 -12.64 -27.05 -5.72
CA LYS A 339 -12.74 -27.40 -4.29
C LYS A 339 -14.17 -27.51 -3.78
N TRP A 340 -15.13 -27.07 -4.58
CA TRP A 340 -16.56 -27.35 -4.41
C TRP A 340 -16.96 -28.68 -5.05
N ARG A 341 -16.38 -29.06 -6.20
CA ARG A 341 -16.73 -30.26 -6.99
C ARG A 341 -16.13 -31.57 -6.48
N HIS A 342 -16.03 -31.76 -5.17
CA HIS A 342 -15.91 -33.11 -4.60
C HIS A 342 -17.28 -33.69 -4.23
N ALA A 343 -18.36 -33.03 -4.66
CA ALA A 343 -19.75 -33.39 -4.39
C ALA A 343 -20.52 -34.04 -5.56
N ASP A 344 -19.85 -34.39 -6.66
CA ASP A 344 -20.43 -35.22 -7.73
C ASP A 344 -19.67 -36.54 -7.90
#